data_AF-A0A0S8HAL5-F1
#
_entry.id   AF-A0A0S8HAL5-F1
#
_cell.length_a   1.000
_cell.length_b   1.000
_cell.length_c   1.000
_cell.angle_alpha   90.00
_cell.angle_beta   90.00
_cell.angle_gamma   90.00
#
_symmetry.space_group_name_H-M   'P 1'
#
loop_
_entity.id
_entity.type
_entity.pdbx_description
1 polymer ?
#
loop_
_entity_poly.entity_id
_entity_poly.type
_entity_poly.pdbx_seq_one_letter_code
_entity_poly.pdbx_strand_id
1 'polypeptide(L)'
;MVPFPPGGVQPAVDARQMERAAALVRQYAAPVDATEPAAELKARLRSLIRRLGSQRYAQREAASTELIRIGPAALGALRAISDSGDLEVAARAWSAVAAIESRTRRPLVDRLKQLGLAAVMALNQQMSAAQGALAAAEEAASQAEWAGDAKSLAAARAARSAAGTRLRLLVRLSGQIALPTSIPVPKSGMATRYGIRPMVQMPLRRRG
;
A
#
# COMPACT_ATOMS: atom_id res chain seq x y z
N MET A 1 1.64 50.66 -0.84
CA MET A 1 1.69 49.77 0.33
C MET A 1 0.31 49.14 0.45
N VAL A 2 0.12 47.91 -0.02
CA VAL A 2 -1.19 47.24 0.01
C VAL A 2 -1.37 46.67 1.42
N PRO A 3 -2.41 47.06 2.18
CA PRO A 3 -2.65 46.49 3.50
C PRO A 3 -2.89 44.99 3.35
N PHE A 4 -2.07 44.20 4.06
CA PHE A 4 -2.28 42.77 4.17
C PHE A 4 -3.66 42.56 4.82
N PRO A 5 -4.58 41.79 4.22
CA PRO A 5 -5.87 41.55 4.84
C PRO A 5 -5.62 40.93 6.23
N PRO A 6 -6.32 41.39 7.28
CA PRO A 6 -6.18 40.81 8.62
C PRO A 6 -6.42 39.31 8.51
N GLY A 7 -5.45 38.52 8.96
CA GLY A 7 -5.40 37.08 8.74
C GLY A 7 -6.72 36.43 9.16
N GLY A 8 -7.46 35.89 8.19
CA GLY A 8 -8.64 35.11 8.47
C GLY A 8 -8.25 33.97 9.41
N VAL A 9 -8.94 33.86 10.54
CA VAL A 9 -8.75 32.76 11.49
C VAL A 9 -8.99 31.47 10.72
N GLN A 10 -7.91 30.75 10.37
CA GLN A 10 -8.07 29.42 9.79
C GLN A 10 -8.87 28.61 10.82
N PRO A 11 -10.00 28.00 10.43
CA PRO A 11 -10.80 27.25 11.38
C PRO A 11 -9.90 26.15 11.96
N ALA A 12 -9.71 26.19 13.28
CA ALA A 12 -8.98 25.16 13.98
C ALA A 12 -9.60 23.81 13.63
N VAL A 13 -8.78 22.82 13.26
CA VAL A 13 -9.28 21.47 12.99
C VAL A 13 -9.95 20.96 14.25
N ASP A 14 -11.23 20.66 14.17
CA ASP A 14 -12.00 20.17 15.30
C ASP A 14 -11.48 18.80 15.76
N ALA A 15 -11.40 18.60 17.09
CA ALA A 15 -10.86 17.36 17.67
C ALA A 15 -11.65 16.13 17.20
N ARG A 16 -12.97 16.25 17.01
CA ARG A 16 -13.81 15.14 16.52
C ARG A 16 -13.52 14.82 15.05
N GLN A 17 -13.23 15.83 14.23
CA GLN A 17 -12.79 15.61 12.84
C GLN A 17 -11.45 14.88 12.79
N MET A 18 -10.51 15.25 13.67
CA MET A 18 -9.21 14.57 13.77
C MET A 18 -9.35 13.11 14.18
N GLU A 19 -10.16 12.82 15.20
CA GLU A 19 -10.39 11.45 15.66
C GLU A 19 -11.05 10.59 14.57
N ARG A 20 -12.07 11.12 13.89
CA ARG A 20 -12.73 10.46 12.77
C ARG A 20 -11.77 10.19 11.61
N ALA A 21 -10.93 11.16 11.27
CA ALA A 21 -9.90 11.02 10.26
C ALA A 21 -8.92 9.90 10.64
N ALA A 22 -8.43 9.89 11.89
CA ALA A 22 -7.52 8.86 12.39
C ALA A 22 -8.15 7.46 12.34
N ALA A 23 -9.43 7.33 12.68
CA ALA A 23 -10.17 6.06 12.58
C ALA A 23 -10.25 5.57 11.12
N LEU A 24 -10.57 6.45 10.16
CA LEU A 24 -10.64 6.10 8.75
C LEU A 24 -9.27 5.73 8.17
N VAL A 25 -8.20 6.43 8.56
CA VAL A 25 -6.83 6.08 8.13
C VAL A 25 -6.44 4.70 8.67
N ARG A 26 -6.73 4.41 9.95
CA ARG A 26 -6.51 3.08 10.54
C ARG A 26 -7.29 2.01 9.78
N GLN A 27 -8.56 2.26 9.47
CA GLN A 27 -9.40 1.34 8.71
C GLN A 27 -8.87 1.10 7.28
N TYR A 28 -8.40 2.15 6.60
CA TYR A 28 -7.79 2.01 5.28
C TYR A 28 -6.53 1.14 5.31
N ALA A 29 -5.69 1.35 6.32
CA ALA A 29 -4.41 0.66 6.48
C ALA A 29 -4.56 -0.78 7.02
N ALA A 30 -5.73 -1.15 7.53
CA ALA A 30 -6.01 -2.50 7.96
C ALA A 30 -6.03 -3.48 6.76
N PRO A 31 -5.67 -4.76 6.99
CA PRO A 31 -5.92 -5.82 6.01
C PRO A 31 -7.42 -5.88 5.67
N VAL A 32 -7.76 -6.13 4.40
CA VAL A 32 -9.15 -6.40 4.05
C VAL A 32 -9.47 -7.84 4.46
N ASP A 33 -10.44 -7.99 5.35
CA ASP A 33 -10.90 -9.30 5.81
C ASP A 33 -11.50 -10.10 4.65
N ALA A 34 -11.10 -11.36 4.54
CA ALA A 34 -11.72 -12.28 3.61
C ALA A 34 -13.05 -12.75 4.22
N THR A 35 -14.16 -12.33 3.64
CA THR A 35 -15.47 -12.85 4.03
C THR A 35 -15.55 -14.31 3.65
N GLU A 36 -16.03 -15.17 4.56
CA GLU A 36 -16.21 -16.58 4.25
C GLU A 36 -17.33 -16.76 3.19
N PRO A 37 -17.03 -17.33 2.01
CA PRO A 37 -18.04 -17.56 0.99
C PRO A 37 -18.95 -18.75 1.35
N ALA A 38 -20.22 -18.68 0.95
CA ALA A 38 -21.15 -19.81 1.00
C ALA A 38 -20.61 -21.02 0.21
N ALA A 39 -21.10 -22.23 0.51
CA ALA A 39 -20.58 -23.48 -0.07
C ALA A 39 -20.67 -23.52 -1.60
N GLU A 40 -21.76 -23.01 -2.17
CA GLU A 40 -22.00 -22.90 -3.61
C GLU A 40 -21.00 -21.93 -4.24
N LEU A 41 -20.73 -20.80 -3.57
CA LEU A 41 -19.74 -19.83 -4.01
C LEU A 41 -18.33 -20.39 -3.92
N LYS A 42 -17.99 -21.18 -2.88
CA LYS A 42 -16.71 -21.91 -2.78
C LYS A 42 -16.50 -22.81 -4.01
N ALA A 43 -17.52 -23.56 -4.43
CA ALA A 43 -17.43 -24.41 -5.62
C ALA A 43 -17.20 -23.59 -6.90
N ARG A 44 -17.91 -22.47 -7.05
CA ARG A 44 -17.71 -21.53 -8.18
C ARG A 44 -16.31 -20.92 -8.19
N LEU A 45 -15.80 -20.48 -7.04
CA LEU A 45 -14.45 -19.93 -6.88
C LEU A 45 -13.39 -20.94 -7.32
N ARG A 46 -13.50 -22.21 -6.89
CA ARG A 46 -12.59 -23.28 -7.35
C ARG A 46 -12.58 -23.42 -8.87
N SER A 47 -13.76 -23.36 -9.50
CA SER A 47 -13.85 -23.45 -10.96
C SER A 47 -13.23 -22.24 -11.67
N LEU A 48 -13.39 -21.03 -11.13
CA LEU A 48 -12.80 -19.82 -11.69
C LEU A 48 -11.27 -19.81 -11.54
N ILE A 49 -10.77 -20.25 -10.39
CA ILE A 49 -9.34 -20.38 -10.12
C ILE A 49 -8.68 -21.34 -11.11
N ARG A 50 -9.29 -22.51 -11.39
CA ARG A 50 -8.77 -23.41 -12.44
C ARG A 50 -8.70 -22.73 -13.81
N ARG A 51 -9.68 -21.88 -14.14
CA ARG A 51 -9.71 -21.14 -15.40
C ARG A 51 -8.65 -20.04 -15.49
N LEU A 52 -8.12 -19.54 -14.36
CA LEU A 52 -6.98 -18.61 -14.37
C LEU A 52 -5.71 -19.23 -14.96
N GLY A 53 -5.55 -20.55 -14.84
CA GLY A 53 -4.45 -21.31 -15.45
C GLY A 53 -4.77 -21.89 -16.85
N SER A 54 -5.87 -21.48 -17.48
CA SER A 54 -6.25 -22.01 -18.81
C SER A 54 -5.28 -21.52 -19.89
N GLN A 55 -4.91 -22.36 -20.85
CA GLN A 55 -4.08 -21.93 -21.99
C GLN A 55 -4.74 -20.85 -22.87
N ARG A 56 -6.08 -20.72 -22.83
CA ARG A 56 -6.83 -19.74 -23.63
C ARG A 56 -6.95 -18.41 -22.90
N TYR A 57 -6.32 -17.35 -23.44
CA TYR A 57 -6.34 -15.98 -22.87
C TYR A 57 -7.75 -15.50 -22.49
N ALA A 58 -8.73 -15.65 -23.39
CA ALA A 58 -10.11 -15.26 -23.14
C ALA A 58 -10.73 -15.94 -21.90
N GLN A 59 -10.38 -17.20 -21.61
CA GLN A 59 -10.88 -17.89 -20.42
C GLN A 59 -10.26 -17.33 -19.13
N ARG A 60 -8.98 -16.93 -19.19
CA ARG A 60 -8.24 -16.35 -18.07
C ARG A 60 -8.77 -14.97 -17.72
N GLU A 61 -8.96 -14.11 -18.71
CA GLU A 61 -9.51 -12.75 -18.51
C GLU A 61 -10.94 -12.79 -17.98
N ALA A 62 -11.78 -13.68 -18.52
CA ALA A 62 -13.15 -13.86 -18.02
C ALA A 62 -13.14 -14.34 -16.56
N ALA A 63 -12.25 -15.26 -16.19
CA ALA A 63 -12.12 -15.73 -14.82
C ALA A 63 -11.64 -14.63 -13.87
N SER A 64 -10.60 -13.87 -14.26
CA SER A 64 -10.09 -12.74 -13.48
C SER A 64 -11.17 -11.68 -13.22
N THR A 65 -11.89 -11.29 -14.28
CA THR A 65 -12.97 -10.29 -14.20
C THR A 65 -14.07 -10.76 -13.24
N GLU A 66 -14.44 -12.03 -13.35
CA GLU A 66 -15.48 -12.62 -12.51
C GLU A 66 -15.05 -12.72 -11.04
N LEU A 67 -13.79 -13.08 -10.77
CA LEU A 67 -13.23 -13.10 -9.41
C LEU A 67 -13.22 -11.70 -8.79
N ILE A 68 -12.84 -10.68 -9.56
CA ILE A 68 -12.90 -9.27 -9.12
C ILE A 68 -14.35 -8.86 -8.85
N ARG A 69 -15.30 -9.30 -9.70
CA ARG A 69 -16.72 -9.02 -9.51
C ARG A 69 -17.23 -9.55 -8.18
N ILE A 70 -16.89 -10.80 -7.83
CA ILE A 70 -17.25 -11.44 -6.56
C ILE A 70 -16.76 -10.63 -5.34
N GLY A 71 -15.57 -10.03 -5.41
CA GLY A 71 -15.11 -9.09 -4.38
C GLY A 71 -14.52 -9.76 -3.14
N PRO A 72 -14.74 -9.23 -1.91
CA PRO A 72 -14.07 -9.69 -0.68
C PRO A 72 -14.20 -11.18 -0.40
N ALA A 73 -15.31 -11.80 -0.79
CA ALA A 73 -15.52 -13.24 -0.63
C ALA A 73 -14.55 -14.12 -1.44
N ALA A 74 -13.90 -13.57 -2.48
CA ALA A 74 -12.88 -14.25 -3.25
C ALA A 74 -11.46 -14.12 -2.65
N LEU A 75 -11.23 -13.18 -1.73
CA LEU A 75 -9.88 -12.84 -1.25
C LEU A 75 -9.17 -14.01 -0.58
N GLY A 76 -9.87 -14.80 0.24
CA GLY A 76 -9.27 -15.96 0.91
C GLY A 76 -8.73 -16.98 -0.08
N ALA A 77 -9.52 -17.31 -1.11
CA ALA A 77 -9.12 -18.25 -2.15
C ALA A 77 -8.02 -17.70 -3.06
N LEU A 78 -8.05 -16.39 -3.38
CA LEU A 78 -7.04 -15.74 -4.20
C LEU A 78 -5.69 -15.61 -3.48
N ARG A 79 -5.68 -15.31 -2.17
CA ARG A 79 -4.46 -15.25 -1.36
C ARG A 79 -3.82 -16.64 -1.20
N ALA A 80 -4.63 -17.69 -1.10
CA ALA A 80 -4.09 -19.05 -1.03
C ALA A 80 -3.34 -19.48 -2.31
N ILE A 81 -3.80 -19.03 -3.49
CA ILE A 81 -3.15 -19.36 -4.76
C ILE A 81 -2.04 -18.39 -5.16
N SER A 82 -1.96 -17.22 -4.52
CA SER A 82 -0.89 -16.26 -4.81
C SER A 82 0.49 -16.78 -4.38
N ASP A 83 0.51 -17.82 -3.54
CA ASP A 83 1.70 -18.57 -3.11
C ASP A 83 1.90 -19.86 -3.93
N SER A 84 1.17 -20.05 -5.03
CA SER A 84 1.34 -21.24 -5.90
C SER A 84 2.64 -21.21 -6.69
N GLY A 85 3.14 -22.39 -7.08
CA GLY A 85 4.35 -22.51 -7.91
C GLY A 85 4.19 -22.06 -9.37
N ASP A 86 2.96 -21.83 -9.83
CA ASP A 86 2.70 -21.29 -11.17
C ASP A 86 2.74 -19.76 -11.14
N LEU A 87 3.80 -19.18 -11.70
CA LEU A 87 4.05 -17.73 -11.69
C LEU A 87 2.98 -16.94 -12.44
N GLU A 88 2.39 -17.49 -13.52
CA GLU A 88 1.34 -16.78 -14.28
C GLU A 88 0.04 -16.73 -13.47
N VAL A 89 -0.33 -17.84 -12.84
CA VAL A 89 -1.51 -17.92 -11.97
C VAL A 89 -1.34 -17.03 -10.74
N ALA A 90 -0.18 -17.10 -10.07
CA ALA A 90 0.13 -16.27 -8.92
C ALA A 90 0.04 -14.77 -9.27
N ALA A 91 0.67 -14.33 -10.37
CA ALA A 91 0.63 -12.93 -10.80
C ALA A 91 -0.80 -12.42 -11.06
N ARG A 92 -1.65 -13.23 -11.70
CA ARG A 92 -3.07 -12.88 -11.90
C ARG A 92 -3.84 -12.81 -10.59
N ALA A 93 -3.60 -13.75 -9.67
CA ALA A 93 -4.23 -13.75 -8.36
C ALA A 93 -3.87 -12.48 -7.58
N TRP A 94 -2.58 -12.09 -7.58
CA TRP A 94 -2.11 -10.83 -6.99
C TRP A 94 -2.82 -9.60 -7.59
N SER A 95 -2.95 -9.56 -8.92
CA SER A 95 -3.66 -8.48 -9.61
C SER A 95 -5.14 -8.41 -9.20
N ALA A 96 -5.82 -9.56 -9.14
CA ALA A 96 -7.22 -9.64 -8.71
C ALA A 96 -7.40 -9.22 -7.25
N VAL A 97 -6.52 -9.66 -6.34
CA VAL A 97 -6.50 -9.23 -4.93
C VAL A 97 -6.35 -7.71 -4.84
N ALA A 98 -5.37 -7.13 -5.53
CA ALA A 98 -5.12 -5.70 -5.52
C ALA A 98 -6.33 -4.90 -6.05
N ALA A 99 -6.99 -5.37 -7.10
CA ALA A 99 -8.18 -4.75 -7.66
C ALA A 99 -9.38 -4.78 -6.68
N ILE A 100 -9.64 -5.93 -6.05
CA ILE A 100 -10.70 -6.08 -5.05
C ILE A 100 -10.45 -5.18 -3.86
N GLU A 101 -9.22 -5.18 -3.36
CA GLU A 101 -8.79 -4.39 -2.22
C GLU A 101 -8.88 -2.88 -2.49
N SER A 102 -8.47 -2.43 -3.68
CA SER A 102 -8.59 -1.03 -4.11
C SER A 102 -10.06 -0.60 -4.17
N ARG A 103 -10.92 -1.43 -4.78
CA ARG A 103 -12.37 -1.18 -4.86
C ARG A 103 -13.00 -1.09 -3.48
N THR A 104 -12.60 -1.96 -2.55
CA THR A 104 -13.11 -2.01 -1.18
C THR A 104 -12.72 -0.76 -0.38
N ARG A 105 -11.51 -0.22 -0.59
CA ARG A 105 -11.00 0.95 0.12
C ARG A 105 -11.47 2.29 -0.44
N ARG A 106 -11.98 2.33 -1.67
CA ARG A 106 -12.39 3.58 -2.36
C ARG A 106 -13.36 4.46 -1.55
N PRO A 107 -14.42 3.94 -0.92
CA PRO A 107 -15.32 4.76 -0.10
C PRO A 107 -14.62 5.42 1.10
N LEU A 108 -13.56 4.81 1.64
CA LEU A 108 -12.77 5.39 2.74
C LEU A 108 -11.97 6.59 2.25
N VAL A 109 -11.38 6.49 1.05
CA VAL A 109 -10.66 7.59 0.40
C VAL A 109 -11.58 8.78 0.18
N ASP A 110 -12.79 8.55 -0.33
CA ASP A 110 -13.76 9.62 -0.59
C ASP A 110 -14.17 10.33 0.71
N ARG A 111 -14.37 9.58 1.80
CA ARG A 111 -14.64 10.15 3.15
C ARG A 111 -13.44 10.92 3.70
N LEU A 112 -12.22 10.42 3.51
CA LEU A 112 -11.00 11.12 3.96
C LEU A 112 -10.81 12.45 3.20
N LYS A 113 -11.10 12.47 1.90
CA LYS A 113 -11.08 13.72 1.11
C LYS A 113 -12.02 14.79 1.65
N GLN A 114 -13.21 14.39 2.12
CA GLN A 114 -14.18 15.30 2.74
C GLN A 114 -13.70 15.89 4.07
N LEU A 115 -12.77 15.24 4.76
CA LEU A 115 -12.21 15.73 6.03
C LEU A 115 -11.00 16.68 5.85
N GLY A 116 -10.51 16.84 4.62
CA GLY A 116 -9.48 17.83 4.27
C GLY A 116 -8.22 17.75 5.15
N LEU A 117 -7.85 18.88 5.77
CA LEU A 117 -6.63 19.00 6.57
C LEU A 117 -6.56 17.98 7.72
N ALA A 118 -7.69 17.62 8.34
CA ALA A 118 -7.74 16.62 9.40
C ALA A 118 -7.24 15.25 8.92
N ALA A 119 -7.60 14.86 7.69
CA ALA A 119 -7.14 13.61 7.08
C ALA A 119 -5.64 13.62 6.80
N VAL A 120 -5.08 14.75 6.35
CA VAL A 120 -3.63 14.89 6.10
C VAL A 120 -2.85 14.79 7.41
N MET A 121 -3.29 15.47 8.47
CA MET A 121 -2.63 15.41 9.78
C MET A 121 -2.68 14.01 10.38
N ALA A 122 -3.85 13.37 10.36
CA ALA A 122 -4.01 11.99 10.82
C ALA A 122 -3.15 11.01 10.02
N LEU A 123 -3.06 11.18 8.70
CA LEU A 123 -2.21 10.36 7.84
C LEU A 123 -0.72 10.50 8.20
N ASN A 124 -0.23 11.74 8.37
CA ASN A 124 1.15 11.99 8.75
C ASN A 124 1.51 11.33 10.10
N GLN A 125 0.60 11.42 11.08
CA GLN A 125 0.77 10.74 12.37
C GLN A 125 0.86 9.22 12.21
N GLN A 126 0.00 8.62 11.38
CA GLN A 126 0.00 7.18 11.12
C GLN A 126 1.24 6.73 10.33
N MET A 127 1.75 7.56 9.42
CA MET A 127 3.00 7.28 8.68
C MET A 127 4.20 7.31 9.62
N SER A 128 4.30 8.32 10.49
CA SER A 128 5.35 8.40 11.51
C SER A 128 5.31 7.19 12.45
N ALA A 129 4.13 6.79 12.92
CA ALA A 129 3.96 5.59 13.74
C ALA A 129 4.38 4.31 13.01
N ALA A 130 4.05 4.16 11.72
CA ALA A 130 4.45 3.00 10.92
C ALA A 130 5.97 2.95 10.67
N GLN A 131 6.63 4.10 10.50
CA GLN A 131 8.08 4.19 10.41
C GLN A 131 8.76 3.80 11.73
N GLY A 132 8.26 4.30 12.85
CA GLY A 132 8.75 3.90 14.18
C GLY A 132 8.59 2.40 14.44
N ALA A 133 7.43 1.82 14.07
CA ALA A 133 7.20 0.38 14.18
C ALA A 133 8.14 -0.46 13.29
N LEU A 134 8.49 0.04 12.10
CA LEU A 134 9.43 -0.63 11.21
C LEU A 134 10.85 -0.64 11.82
N ALA A 135 11.31 0.51 12.32
CA ALA A 135 12.61 0.62 12.97
C ALA A 135 12.71 -0.27 14.22
N ALA A 136 11.68 -0.26 15.07
CA ALA A 136 11.63 -1.12 16.25
C ALA A 136 11.65 -2.62 15.88
N ALA A 137 10.97 -3.03 14.81
CA ALA A 137 10.99 -4.41 14.34
C ALA A 137 12.35 -4.82 13.76
N GLU A 138 13.09 -3.89 13.15
CA GLU A 138 14.45 -4.12 12.68
C GLU A 138 15.42 -4.30 13.85
N GLU A 139 15.35 -3.43 14.86
CA GLU A 139 16.15 -3.54 16.08
C GLU A 139 15.87 -4.87 16.81
N ALA A 140 14.59 -5.23 16.99
CA ALA A 140 14.19 -6.49 17.61
C ALA A 140 14.71 -7.72 16.85
N ALA A 141 14.76 -7.66 15.51
CA ALA A 141 15.29 -8.74 14.70
C ALA A 141 16.80 -8.90 14.94
N SER A 142 17.56 -7.80 14.97
CA SER A 142 18.99 -7.83 15.27
C SER A 142 19.29 -8.35 16.68
N GLN A 143 18.52 -7.93 17.68
CA GLN A 143 18.66 -8.42 19.05
C GLN A 143 18.36 -9.93 19.15
N ALA A 144 17.28 -10.39 18.52
CA ALA A 144 16.93 -11.82 18.51
C ALA A 144 17.96 -12.69 17.78
N GLU A 145 18.55 -12.16 16.70
CA GLU A 145 19.63 -12.84 15.97
C GLU A 145 20.90 -12.97 16.83
N TRP A 146 21.31 -11.89 17.51
CA TRP A 146 22.46 -11.93 18.43
C TRP A 146 22.22 -12.90 19.61
N ALA A 147 20.99 -12.98 20.12
CA ALA A 147 20.60 -13.89 21.19
C ALA A 147 20.40 -15.35 20.73
N GLY A 148 20.39 -15.64 19.43
CA GLY A 148 20.08 -16.97 18.90
C GLY A 148 18.61 -17.40 19.13
N ASP A 149 17.70 -16.47 19.40
CA ASP A 149 16.29 -16.76 19.65
C ASP A 149 15.50 -16.78 18.34
N ALA A 150 15.34 -17.98 17.78
CA ALA A 150 14.61 -18.20 16.52
C ALA A 150 13.14 -17.74 16.58
N LYS A 151 12.48 -17.86 17.73
CA LYS A 151 11.07 -17.49 17.88
C LYS A 151 10.92 -15.97 17.85
N SER A 152 11.75 -15.26 18.62
CA SER A 152 11.76 -13.79 18.61
C SER A 152 12.17 -13.23 17.25
N LEU A 153 13.11 -13.88 16.56
CA LEU A 153 13.51 -13.50 15.20
C LEU A 153 12.37 -13.64 14.20
N ALA A 154 11.60 -14.73 14.26
CA ALA A 154 10.42 -14.93 13.42
C ALA A 154 9.34 -13.87 13.67
N ALA A 155 9.08 -13.55 14.95
CA ALA A 155 8.12 -12.52 15.33
C ALA A 155 8.56 -11.12 14.84
N ALA A 156 9.84 -10.77 15.00
CA ALA A 156 10.38 -9.49 14.53
C ALA A 156 10.30 -9.36 13.00
N ARG A 157 10.58 -10.43 12.25
CA ARG A 157 10.41 -10.47 10.78
C ARG A 157 8.95 -10.28 10.37
N ALA A 158 8.02 -10.93 11.07
CA ALA A 158 6.59 -10.75 10.81
C ALA A 158 6.14 -9.30 11.09
N ALA A 159 6.57 -8.72 12.21
CA ALA A 159 6.31 -7.32 12.55
C ALA A 159 6.87 -6.34 11.52
N ARG A 160 8.12 -6.56 11.06
CA ARG A 160 8.76 -5.77 10.00
C ARG A 160 7.96 -5.82 8.71
N SER A 161 7.54 -7.02 8.28
CA SER A 161 6.71 -7.20 7.09
C SER A 161 5.36 -6.47 7.19
N ALA A 162 4.70 -6.58 8.34
CA ALA A 162 3.44 -5.90 8.62
C ALA A 162 3.59 -4.36 8.59
N ALA A 163 4.61 -3.82 9.28
CA ALA A 163 4.90 -2.39 9.30
C ALA A 163 5.23 -1.85 7.90
N GLY A 164 6.06 -2.57 7.12
CA GLY A 164 6.40 -2.20 5.74
C GLY A 164 5.17 -2.21 4.82
N THR A 165 4.27 -3.19 4.98
CA THR A 165 3.01 -3.23 4.22
C THR A 165 2.11 -2.06 4.57
N ARG A 166 1.96 -1.75 5.87
CA ARG A 166 1.21 -0.59 6.35
C ARG A 166 1.75 0.71 5.77
N LEU A 167 3.06 0.93 5.82
CA LEU A 167 3.68 2.14 5.29
C LEU A 167 3.42 2.31 3.79
N ARG A 168 3.54 1.25 2.99
CA ARG A 168 3.22 1.29 1.54
C ARG A 168 1.76 1.68 1.28
N LEU A 169 0.82 1.16 2.07
CA LEU A 169 -0.59 1.53 1.97
C LEU A 169 -0.81 3.01 2.31
N LEU A 170 -0.17 3.53 3.37
CA LEU A 170 -0.28 4.93 3.77
C LEU A 170 0.34 5.88 2.73
N VAL A 171 1.47 5.52 2.12
CA VAL A 171 2.07 6.27 1.00
C VAL A 171 1.15 6.29 -0.21
N ARG A 172 0.49 5.18 -0.53
CA ARG A 172 -0.51 5.16 -1.60
C ARG A 172 -1.70 6.07 -1.27
N LEU A 173 -2.18 6.03 -0.03
CA LEU A 173 -3.28 6.88 0.43
C LEU A 173 -2.90 8.36 0.34
N SER A 174 -1.67 8.74 0.68
CA SER A 174 -1.22 10.14 0.59
C SER A 174 -1.36 10.69 -0.82
N GLY A 175 -0.96 9.92 -1.84
CA GLY A 175 -1.15 10.28 -3.24
C GLY A 175 -2.61 10.37 -3.69
N GLN A 176 -3.53 9.67 -3.01
CA GLN A 176 -4.96 9.68 -3.32
C GLN A 176 -5.73 10.83 -2.66
N ILE A 177 -5.28 11.31 -1.49
CA ILE A 177 -5.94 12.39 -0.73
C ILE A 177 -5.22 13.73 -0.82
N ALA A 178 -4.00 13.76 -1.38
CA ALA A 178 -3.28 15.01 -1.63
C ALA A 178 -4.20 15.97 -2.37
N LEU A 179 -4.38 17.17 -1.78
CA LEU A 179 -5.07 18.25 -2.46
C LEU A 179 -4.34 18.51 -3.79
N PRO A 180 -5.04 18.94 -4.85
CA PRO A 180 -4.40 19.41 -6.08
C PRO A 180 -3.67 20.74 -5.79
N THR A 181 -2.63 20.71 -4.96
CA THR A 181 -1.72 21.83 -4.70
C THR A 181 -0.60 21.87 -5.72
N SER A 182 -0.62 21.00 -6.73
CA SER A 182 0.22 21.17 -7.89
C SER A 182 -0.26 22.40 -8.66
N ILE A 183 0.36 23.54 -8.37
CA ILE A 183 0.84 24.43 -9.43
C ILE A 183 1.35 23.46 -10.51
N PRO A 184 0.75 23.44 -11.71
CA PRO A 184 1.16 22.53 -12.75
C PRO A 184 2.66 22.71 -12.90
N VAL A 185 3.45 21.70 -12.53
CA VAL A 185 4.88 21.72 -12.82
C VAL A 185 4.89 21.85 -14.34
N PRO A 186 5.33 22.99 -14.90
CA PRO A 186 5.39 23.10 -16.35
C PRO A 186 6.17 21.88 -16.79
N LYS A 187 5.68 21.20 -17.84
CA LYS A 187 6.42 20.12 -18.49
C LYS A 187 7.71 20.75 -18.99
N SER A 188 8.68 20.89 -18.09
CA SER A 188 10.03 21.31 -18.42
C SER A 188 10.45 20.24 -19.38
N GLY A 189 10.57 20.62 -20.64
CA GLY A 189 11.08 19.78 -21.70
C GLY A 189 12.52 19.44 -21.34
N MET A 190 12.70 18.53 -20.38
CA MET A 190 13.93 17.81 -20.15
C MET A 190 14.10 16.91 -21.37
N ALA A 191 14.58 17.53 -22.45
CA ALA A 191 15.43 16.87 -23.39
C ALA A 191 16.50 16.18 -22.55
N THR A 192 16.41 14.86 -22.46
CA THR A 192 17.44 13.98 -21.94
C THR A 192 18.73 14.26 -22.70
N ARG A 193 19.53 15.21 -22.21
CA ARG A 193 20.94 15.31 -22.55
C ARG A 193 21.65 14.14 -21.88
N TYR A 194 21.54 12.96 -22.50
CA TYR A 194 22.51 11.90 -22.35
C TYR A 194 23.88 12.49 -22.71
N GLY A 195 24.81 12.62 -21.76
CA GLY A 195 26.15 13.08 -22.15
C GLY A 195 27.16 13.49 -21.08
N ILE A 196 26.97 13.22 -19.78
CA ILE A 196 28.05 13.45 -18.81
C ILE A 196 28.22 12.19 -17.94
N ARG A 197 29.14 11.33 -18.36
CA ARG A 197 29.76 10.33 -17.48
C ARG A 197 30.72 11.08 -16.55
N PRO A 198 30.52 11.11 -15.22
CA PRO A 198 31.58 11.50 -14.32
C PRO A 198 32.68 10.44 -14.39
N MET A 199 33.86 10.81 -14.90
CA MET A 199 35.06 9.98 -14.76
C MET A 199 35.41 9.92 -13.26
N VAL A 200 35.09 8.80 -12.62
CA VAL A 200 35.56 8.51 -11.26
C VAL A 200 37.06 8.21 -11.38
N GLN A 201 37.90 9.16 -10.98
CA GLN A 201 39.33 8.95 -10.79
C GLN A 201 39.53 7.92 -9.67
N MET A 202 40.02 6.73 -10.02
CA MET A 202 40.45 5.75 -9.03
C MET A 202 41.83 6.14 -8.46
N PRO A 203 41.98 6.27 -7.14
CA PRO A 203 43.30 6.44 -6.53
C PRO A 203 44.09 5.12 -6.60
N LEU A 204 45.25 5.17 -7.25
CA LEU A 204 46.21 4.08 -7.29
C LEU A 204 46.77 3.84 -5.86
N ARG A 205 46.43 2.70 -5.26
CA ARG A 205 47.10 2.21 -4.05
C ARG A 205 48.55 1.87 -4.38
N ARG A 206 49.49 2.67 -3.88
CA ARG A 206 50.91 2.29 -3.80
C ARG A 206 51.06 1.13 -2.80
N ARG A 207 51.57 0.00 -3.27
CA ARG A 207 52.10 -1.06 -2.39
C ARG A 207 53.47 -0.57 -1.89
N GLY A 208 53.62 -0.53 -0.57
CA GLY A 208 54.92 -0.63 0.10
C GLY A 208 55.18 -2.07 0.48
#